data_AF-A0A7W9X7A2-F1
#
_entry.id   AF-A0A7W9X7A2-F1
#
_cell.length_a   1.000
_cell.length_b   1.000
_cell.length_c   1.000
_cell.angle_alpha   90.00
_cell.angle_beta   90.00
_cell.angle_gamma   90.00
#
_symmetry.space_group_name_H-M   'P 1'
#
loop_
_entity.id
_entity.type
_entity.pdbx_description
1 polymer ?
#
loop_
_entity_poly.entity_id
_entity_poly.type
_entity_poly.pdbx_seq_one_letter_code
_entity_poly.pdbx_strand_id
1 'polypeptide(L)'
;MSEIKSLADQLRNKISGTDAQPEETTKSPKVRTTKSQPLPPILEQLRAHDLADHKSMVHTRFKNPTAHLLHHFKMATGIEVNKVVGYAVEQFIEQHPEIKTIVKQYLQKLEI
;
A
#
# COMPACT_ATOMS: atom_id res chain seq x y z
N MET A 1 43.62 26.80 29.74
CA MET A 1 43.16 26.93 28.33
C MET A 1 42.34 25.71 28.01
N SER A 2 41.04 25.90 27.73
CA SER A 2 40.02 24.84 27.78
C SER A 2 40.02 23.93 26.56
N GLU A 3 40.06 22.61 26.80
CA GLU A 3 39.90 21.56 25.78
C GLU A 3 38.42 21.35 25.45
N ILE A 4 37.93 21.92 24.35
CA ILE A 4 36.64 21.52 23.77
C ILE A 4 36.93 20.44 22.73
N LYS A 5 36.96 19.17 23.15
CA LYS A 5 37.02 18.04 22.22
C LYS A 5 35.72 18.01 21.43
N SER A 6 35.84 18.04 20.10
CA SER A 6 34.71 18.05 19.18
C SER A 6 33.87 16.79 19.35
N LEU A 7 32.55 16.91 19.18
CA LEU A 7 31.62 15.78 19.21
C LEU A 7 31.97 14.72 18.15
N ALA A 8 32.63 15.16 17.07
CA ALA A 8 33.18 14.28 16.04
C ALA A 8 34.37 13.43 16.53
N ASP A 9 35.23 13.98 17.39
CA ASP A 9 36.35 13.23 17.97
C ASP A 9 35.88 12.19 18.98
N GLN A 10 34.80 12.50 19.72
CA GLN A 10 34.16 11.51 20.60
C GLN A 10 33.56 10.34 19.81
N LEU A 11 32.98 10.60 18.62
CA LEU A 11 32.49 9.54 17.74
C LEU A 11 33.63 8.66 17.23
N ARG A 12 34.75 9.27 16.83
CA ARG A 12 35.89 8.54 16.25
C ARG A 12 36.58 7.62 17.26
N ASN A 13 36.69 8.08 18.51
CA ASN A 13 37.22 7.27 19.61
C ASN A 13 36.28 6.14 20.03
N LYS A 14 34.95 6.31 19.94
CA LYS A 14 33.99 5.22 20.17
C LYS A 14 34.04 4.14 19.09
N ILE A 15 34.30 4.52 17.84
CA ILE A 15 34.33 3.59 16.70
C ILE A 15 35.65 2.81 16.63
N SER A 16 36.77 3.39 17.09
CA SER A 16 38.09 2.76 17.02
C SER A 16 38.43 1.84 18.21
N GLY A 17 37.50 1.65 19.16
CA GLY A 17 37.75 0.97 20.44
C GLY A 17 37.20 -0.45 20.57
N THR A 18 36.77 -1.11 19.50
CA THR A 18 36.33 -2.51 19.55
C THR A 18 37.18 -3.36 18.61
N ASP A 19 38.24 -3.95 19.18
CA ASP A 19 39.01 -5.03 18.56
C ASP A 19 38.17 -6.32 18.48
N ALA A 20 38.13 -6.85 17.25
CA ALA A 20 37.85 -8.20 16.76
C ALA A 20 37.48 -9.33 17.75
N GLN A 21 36.36 -10.04 17.50
CA GLN A 21 36.29 -11.36 16.80
C GLN A 21 34.81 -11.84 16.65
N PRO A 22 34.49 -12.96 15.95
CA PRO A 22 34.08 -13.06 14.54
C PRO A 22 32.58 -13.33 14.31
N GLU A 23 32.13 -13.04 13.07
CA GLU A 23 30.96 -13.61 12.37
C GLU A 23 29.68 -13.89 13.17
N GLU A 24 28.79 -12.90 13.24
CA GLU A 24 27.36 -13.19 13.15
C GLU A 24 26.77 -12.43 11.97
N THR A 25 26.55 -13.17 10.89
CA THR A 25 25.72 -12.76 9.77
C THR A 25 24.43 -12.15 10.31
N THR A 26 24.27 -10.84 10.15
CA THR A 26 22.95 -10.19 10.21
C THR A 26 22.11 -10.84 9.13
N LYS A 27 21.37 -11.87 9.53
CA LYS A 27 20.26 -12.41 8.76
C LYS A 27 19.26 -11.26 8.65
N SER A 28 19.34 -10.55 7.52
CA SER A 28 18.18 -9.89 6.93
C SER A 28 16.99 -10.84 7.08
N PRO A 29 15.77 -10.35 7.44
CA PRO A 29 14.62 -11.23 7.57
C PRO A 29 14.44 -11.93 6.23
N LYS A 30 14.86 -13.20 6.19
CA LYS A 30 14.71 -14.07 5.05
C LYS A 30 13.20 -14.19 4.94
N VAL A 31 12.60 -13.43 4.03
CA VAL A 31 11.22 -13.64 3.61
C VAL A 31 11.17 -15.11 3.26
N ARG A 32 10.57 -15.90 4.17
CA ARG A 32 10.32 -17.30 3.92
C ARG A 32 9.42 -17.27 2.70
N THR A 33 10.00 -17.57 1.54
CA THR A 33 9.25 -17.97 0.35
C THR A 33 8.60 -19.29 0.71
N THR A 34 7.52 -19.20 1.49
CA THR A 34 6.54 -20.26 1.63
C THR A 34 6.09 -20.57 0.21
N LYS A 35 6.32 -21.84 -0.18
CA LYS A 35 5.88 -22.46 -1.43
C LYS A 35 4.63 -21.74 -1.93
N SER A 36 4.76 -21.02 -3.04
CA SER A 36 3.73 -20.14 -3.58
C SER A 36 2.49 -20.97 -3.86
N GLN A 37 1.52 -20.91 -2.96
CA GLN A 37 0.17 -21.26 -3.35
C GLN A 37 -0.20 -20.39 -4.54
N PRO A 38 -0.94 -20.92 -5.53
CA PRO A 38 -1.38 -20.13 -6.67
C PRO A 38 -2.07 -18.89 -6.13
N LEU A 39 -1.56 -17.73 -6.53
CA LEU A 39 -2.11 -16.45 -6.12
C LEU A 39 -3.59 -16.42 -6.57
N PRO A 40 -4.52 -16.03 -5.68
CA PRO A 40 -5.92 -15.88 -6.06
C PRO A 40 -6.06 -15.00 -7.32
N PRO A 41 -6.88 -15.38 -8.31
CA PRO A 41 -7.06 -14.62 -9.56
C PRO A 41 -7.42 -13.15 -9.35
N ILE A 42 -8.14 -12.84 -8.28
CA ILE A 42 -8.51 -11.48 -7.89
C ILE A 42 -7.29 -10.57 -7.66
N LEU A 43 -6.16 -11.12 -7.18
CA LEU A 43 -4.95 -10.32 -6.96
C LEU A 43 -4.30 -9.90 -8.29
N GLU A 44 -4.43 -10.73 -9.32
CA GLU A 44 -3.94 -10.39 -10.66
C GLU A 44 -4.81 -9.30 -11.28
N GLN A 45 -6.14 -9.43 -11.19
CA GLN A 45 -7.09 -8.42 -11.64
C GLN A 45 -6.86 -7.07 -10.95
N LEU A 46 -6.69 -7.08 -9.63
CA LEU A 46 -6.39 -5.87 -8.85
C LEU A 46 -5.02 -5.29 -9.20
N ARG A 47 -4.02 -6.09 -9.57
CA ARG A 47 -2.72 -5.56 -10.03
C ARG A 47 -2.80 -4.99 -11.44
N ALA A 48 -3.59 -5.58 -12.32
CA ALA A 48 -3.77 -5.14 -13.70
C ALA A 48 -4.66 -3.90 -13.83
N HIS A 49 -5.59 -3.67 -12.88
CA HIS A 49 -6.36 -2.42 -12.83
C HIS A 49 -5.38 -1.24 -12.80
N ASP A 50 -5.55 -0.20 -13.60
CA ASP A 50 -4.63 0.95 -13.61
C ASP A 50 -5.38 2.20 -13.19
N LEU A 51 -4.78 2.99 -12.31
CA LEU A 51 -5.32 4.25 -11.81
C LEU A 51 -4.45 5.44 -12.23
N ALA A 52 -3.39 5.23 -13.03
CA ALA A 52 -2.36 6.23 -13.33
C ALA A 52 -2.90 7.52 -13.97
N ASP A 53 -4.00 7.45 -14.74
CA ASP A 53 -4.56 8.60 -15.45
C ASP A 53 -5.83 9.19 -14.80
N HIS A 54 -6.23 8.68 -13.64
CA HIS A 54 -7.44 9.13 -12.97
C HIS A 54 -7.16 10.26 -11.99
N LYS A 55 -7.51 11.49 -12.40
CA LYS A 55 -7.27 12.74 -11.65
C LYS A 55 -8.27 13.01 -10.51
N SER A 56 -9.39 12.29 -10.47
CA SER A 56 -10.45 12.49 -9.49
C SER A 56 -10.24 11.63 -8.25
N MET A 57 -9.83 12.26 -7.14
CA MET A 57 -9.65 11.57 -5.85
C MET A 57 -10.97 11.53 -5.07
N VAL A 58 -11.40 10.33 -4.67
CA VAL A 58 -12.60 10.12 -3.84
C VAL A 58 -12.19 9.75 -2.43
N HIS A 59 -12.58 10.55 -1.44
CA HIS A 59 -12.43 10.20 -0.02
C HIS A 59 -13.59 9.32 0.43
N THR A 60 -13.33 8.04 0.69
CA THR A 60 -14.33 7.09 1.19
C THR A 60 -14.19 6.87 2.69
N ARG A 61 -15.34 6.68 3.37
CA ARG A 61 -15.39 6.34 4.78
C ARG A 61 -15.85 4.90 4.93
N PHE A 62 -15.11 4.12 5.70
CA PHE A 62 -15.45 2.74 6.03
C PHE A 62 -15.71 2.60 7.53
N LYS A 63 -16.47 1.57 7.91
CA LYS A 63 -16.54 1.15 9.32
C LYS A 63 -15.15 0.69 9.77
N ASN A 64 -14.81 0.94 11.03
CA ASN A 64 -13.52 0.56 11.63
C ASN A 64 -13.03 -0.86 11.28
N PRO A 65 -13.83 -1.95 11.41
CA PRO A 65 -13.36 -3.29 11.06
C PRO A 65 -12.96 -3.42 9.59
N THR A 66 -13.71 -2.80 8.68
CA THR A 66 -13.43 -2.81 7.25
C THR A 66 -12.17 -2.01 6.92
N ALA A 67 -11.97 -0.85 7.56
CA ALA A 67 -10.77 -0.06 7.40
C ALA A 67 -9.50 -0.82 7.85
N HIS A 68 -9.58 -1.52 8.99
CA HIS A 68 -8.47 -2.36 9.47
C HIS A 68 -8.19 -3.53 8.53
N LEU A 69 -9.23 -4.18 8.00
CA LEU A 69 -9.07 -5.25 7.02
C LEU A 69 -8.37 -4.76 5.75
N LEU A 70 -8.79 -3.62 5.19
CA LEU A 70 -8.16 -3.02 4.01
C LEU A 70 -6.71 -2.63 4.27
N HIS A 71 -6.42 -2.12 5.47
CA HIS A 71 -5.05 -1.80 5.87
C HIS A 71 -4.16 -3.05 5.91
N HIS A 72 -4.61 -4.12 6.58
CA HIS A 72 -3.87 -5.38 6.61
C HIS A 72 -3.74 -6.02 5.23
N PHE A 73 -4.78 -5.93 4.39
CA PHE A 73 -4.75 -6.40 3.01
C PHE A 73 -3.68 -5.67 2.19
N LYS A 74 -3.60 -4.33 2.31
CA LYS A 74 -2.53 -3.54 1.70
C LYS A 74 -1.15 -4.00 2.17
N MET A 75 -0.96 -4.20 3.48
CA MET A 75 0.32 -4.67 4.02
C MET A 75 0.72 -6.07 3.54
N ALA A 76 -0.26 -6.97 3.38
CA ALA A 76 0.00 -8.35 2.96
C ALA A 76 0.27 -8.49 1.45
N THR A 77 -0.35 -7.63 0.61
CA THR A 77 -0.34 -7.79 -0.85
C THR A 77 0.41 -6.70 -1.60
N GLY A 78 0.71 -5.58 -0.94
CA GLY A 78 1.25 -4.38 -1.58
C GLY A 78 0.25 -3.61 -2.46
N ILE A 79 -1.01 -4.04 -2.51
CA ILE A 79 -2.05 -3.40 -3.33
C ILE A 79 -2.62 -2.20 -2.58
N GLU A 80 -2.64 -1.05 -3.25
CA GLU A 80 -3.19 0.20 -2.71
C GLU A 80 -4.70 0.11 -2.47
N VAL A 81 -5.17 0.67 -1.35
CA VAL A 81 -6.60 0.62 -0.97
C VAL A 81 -7.48 1.32 -2.01
N ASN A 82 -7.01 2.44 -2.57
CA ASN A 82 -7.74 3.17 -3.62
C ASN A 82 -8.01 2.28 -4.84
N LYS A 83 -7.09 1.37 -5.15
CA LYS A 83 -7.19 0.41 -6.24
C LYS A 83 -8.27 -0.62 -6.00
N VAL A 84 -8.34 -1.13 -4.77
CA VAL A 84 -9.40 -2.04 -4.33
C VAL A 84 -10.76 -1.36 -4.42
N VAL A 85 -10.85 -0.10 -3.98
CA VAL A 85 -12.10 0.67 -4.02
C VAL A 85 -12.53 0.95 -5.46
N GLY A 86 -11.62 1.41 -6.33
CA GLY A 86 -11.91 1.66 -7.74
C GLY A 86 -12.44 0.41 -8.44
N TYR A 87 -11.71 -0.70 -8.32
CA TYR A 87 -12.12 -1.99 -8.87
C TYR A 87 -13.49 -2.46 -8.34
N ALA A 88 -13.73 -2.35 -7.03
CA ALA A 88 -15.00 -2.76 -6.43
C ALA A 88 -16.18 -1.93 -6.95
N VAL A 89 -15.98 -0.62 -7.15
CA VAL A 89 -17.01 0.28 -7.71
C VAL A 89 -17.28 -0.04 -9.17
N GLU A 90 -16.25 -0.29 -9.98
CA GLU A 90 -16.43 -0.70 -11.38
C GLU A 90 -17.22 -2.01 -11.47
N GLN A 91 -16.81 -3.03 -10.72
CA GLN A 91 -17.50 -4.31 -10.69
C GLN A 91 -18.96 -4.17 -10.21
N PHE A 92 -19.22 -3.30 -9.24
CA PHE A 92 -20.58 -3.04 -8.77
C PHE A 92 -21.44 -2.39 -9.87
N ILE A 93 -20.90 -1.42 -10.61
CA ILE A 93 -21.61 -0.75 -11.71
C ILE A 93 -21.83 -1.71 -12.91
N GLU A 94 -20.89 -2.62 -13.17
CA GLU A 94 -21.02 -3.64 -14.22
C GLU A 94 -22.10 -4.68 -13.89
N GLN A 95 -22.19 -5.10 -12.62
CA GLN A 95 -23.18 -6.06 -12.16
C GLN A 95 -24.60 -5.46 -12.11
N HIS A 96 -24.71 -4.14 -11.94
CA HIS A 96 -25.98 -3.42 -11.80
C HIS A 96 -26.15 -2.36 -12.90
N PRO A 97 -26.48 -2.77 -14.14
CA PRO A 97 -26.64 -1.83 -15.26
C PRO A 97 -27.80 -0.85 -15.06
N GLU A 98 -28.74 -1.12 -14.13
CA GLU A 98 -29.78 -0.17 -13.74
C GLU A 98 -29.21 1.18 -13.30
N ILE A 99 -28.02 1.21 -12.68
CA ILE A 99 -27.37 2.45 -12.24
C ILE A 99 -27.10 3.37 -13.43
N LYS A 100 -26.58 2.82 -14.54
CA LYS A 100 -26.33 3.58 -15.77
C LYS A 100 -27.63 4.13 -16.37
N THR A 101 -28.70 3.33 -16.31
CA THR A 101 -30.03 3.74 -16.80
C THR A 101 -30.60 4.89 -15.97
N ILE A 102 -30.53 4.82 -14.64
CA ILE A 102 -30.99 5.89 -13.73
C ILE A 102 -30.21 7.18 -14.01
N VAL A 103 -28.89 7.11 -14.12
CA VAL A 103 -28.04 8.27 -14.45
C VAL A 103 -28.43 8.86 -15.80
N LYS A 104 -28.62 8.03 -16.83
CA LYS A 104 -29.04 8.48 -18.16
C LYS A 104 -30.39 9.21 -18.14
N GLN A 105 -31.37 8.65 -17.43
CA GLN A 105 -32.69 9.26 -17.28
C GLN A 105 -32.62 10.59 -16.53
N TYR A 106 -31.76 10.70 -15.52
CA TYR A 106 -31.54 11.96 -14.80
C TYR A 106 -30.89 13.02 -15.70
N LEU A 107 -29.88 12.66 -16.49
CA LEU A 107 -29.24 13.57 -17.44
C LEU A 107 -30.21 14.06 -18.53
N GLN A 108 -31.09 13.20 -19.03
CA GLN A 108 -32.14 13.59 -19.98
C GLN A 108 -33.17 14.56 -19.36
N LYS A 109 -33.45 14.45 -18.06
CA LYS A 109 -34.34 15.40 -17.36
C LYS A 109 -33.67 16.74 -17.07
N LEU A 110 -32.35 16.77 -17.06
CA LEU A 110 -31.54 17.95 -16.80
C LEU A 110 -31.27 18.81 -18.03
N GLU A 111 -31.80 18.44 -19.21
CA GLU A 111 -31.68 19.17 -20.49
C GLU A 111 -31.42 20.69 -20.30
N ILE A 112 -30.13 21.04 -20.39
CA ILE A 112 -29.61 22.30 -20.94
C ILE A 112 -29.55 22.10 -22.45
#